data_AF-A0A2W6ZL97-F1
#
_entry.id   AF-A0A2W6ZL97-F1
#
_cell.length_a   1.000
_cell.length_b   1.000
_cell.length_c   1.000
_cell.angle_alpha   90.00
_cell.angle_beta   90.00
_cell.angle_gamma   90.00
#
_symmetry.space_group_name_H-M   'P 1'
#
loop_
_entity.id
_entity.type
_entity.pdbx_description
1 polymer ?
#
loop_
_entity_poly.entity_id
_entity_poly.type
_entity_poly.pdbx_seq_one_letter_code
_entity_poly.pdbx_strand_id
1 'polypeptide(L)'
;MTKRLSQNLRVLPQPTAEHQQLVSYAQPQHWPNQEPPAQPEPEDDDLEDDDLDPDEPLDEPGEEVEASRSEPFDALKAERRKTNQLERELRTIKRQLAQFSKINPDEYERLQEAERQKEQLEREIASRELQLEAAAARKVKAAAKERDEALQDVQNLRKERLLERLFVDADGRAGGDNRGSFFEIFKHQVGGEFRLTKDGAGRDLLEPIDSKGNVLLGDHGNLDAADHIESLRTHPVLSFLFNQRGGLGPATVIAEFDGNGQPTNLQSMSASELYLASYAKKPAGARR
;
A
#
# COMPACT_ATOMS: atom_id res chain seq x y z
N MET A 1 -6.38 -30.29 -60.00
CA MET A 1 -5.17 -29.76 -60.67
C MET A 1 -4.57 -28.66 -59.80
N THR A 2 -3.44 -28.97 -59.14
CA THR A 2 -2.22 -28.12 -59.00
C THR A 2 -2.40 -26.65 -58.56
N LYS A 3 -1.78 -26.13 -57.49
CA LYS A 3 -0.38 -26.28 -57.09
C LYS A 3 -0.17 -25.72 -55.67
N ARG A 4 0.78 -26.36 -54.97
CA ARG A 4 1.38 -25.95 -53.70
C ARG A 4 2.03 -24.57 -53.81
N LEU A 5 1.94 -23.79 -52.75
CA LEU A 5 2.92 -22.76 -52.39
C LEU A 5 3.08 -22.78 -50.87
N SER A 6 3.98 -23.67 -50.44
CA SER A 6 4.62 -23.64 -49.14
C SER A 6 5.62 -22.49 -49.14
N GLN A 7 5.64 -21.63 -48.12
CA GLN A 7 6.85 -20.96 -47.67
C GLN A 7 6.68 -20.31 -46.29
N ASN A 8 7.30 -20.96 -45.30
CA ASN A 8 8.15 -20.38 -44.25
C ASN A 8 7.59 -19.20 -43.43
N LEU A 9 6.89 -19.52 -42.33
CA LEU A 9 7.08 -18.76 -41.09
C LEU A 9 7.88 -19.59 -40.10
N ARG A 10 9.05 -19.04 -39.73
CA ARG A 10 9.91 -19.47 -38.63
C ARG A 10 9.09 -19.66 -37.36
N VAL A 11 9.06 -20.90 -36.87
CA VAL A 11 8.69 -21.21 -35.50
C VAL A 11 9.79 -20.63 -34.60
N LEU A 12 9.44 -19.61 -33.81
CA LEU A 12 10.27 -19.13 -32.71
C LEU A 12 10.47 -20.28 -31.70
N PRO A 13 11.68 -20.50 -31.18
CA PRO A 13 11.90 -21.55 -30.19
C PRO A 13 11.11 -21.23 -28.92
N GLN A 14 10.27 -22.19 -28.49
CA GLN A 14 9.69 -22.21 -27.14
C GLN A 14 10.82 -22.15 -26.11
N PRO A 15 10.72 -21.33 -25.06
CA PRO A 15 11.61 -21.49 -23.92
C PRO A 15 11.28 -22.83 -23.26
N THR A 16 12.24 -23.76 -23.32
CA THR A 16 12.28 -24.95 -22.47
C THR A 16 12.17 -24.50 -21.02
N ALA A 17 11.07 -24.88 -20.36
CA ALA A 17 10.93 -24.75 -18.93
C ALA A 17 11.97 -25.66 -18.27
N GLU A 18 13.10 -25.08 -17.85
CA GLU A 18 14.00 -25.74 -16.93
C GLU A 18 13.26 -25.92 -15.61
N HIS A 19 12.96 -27.18 -15.28
CA HIS A 19 12.52 -27.58 -13.96
C HIS A 19 13.65 -27.26 -12.96
N GLN A 20 13.66 -26.04 -12.44
CA GLN A 20 14.33 -25.75 -11.19
C GLN A 20 13.57 -26.52 -10.11
N GLN A 21 14.15 -27.63 -9.68
CA GLN A 21 13.75 -28.30 -8.45
C GLN A 21 13.88 -27.28 -7.32
N LEU A 22 12.75 -26.69 -6.90
CA LEU A 22 12.68 -25.99 -5.63
C LEU A 22 13.02 -27.02 -4.55
N VAL A 23 14.24 -26.94 -4.03
CA VAL A 23 14.59 -27.55 -2.75
C VAL A 23 13.79 -26.78 -1.70
N SER A 24 12.60 -27.31 -1.37
CA SER A 24 11.83 -26.83 -0.23
C SER A 24 12.57 -27.26 1.03
N TYR A 25 13.32 -26.35 1.65
CA TYR A 25 13.64 -26.49 3.06
C TYR A 25 12.34 -26.23 3.83
N ALA A 26 11.60 -27.30 4.14
CA ALA A 26 10.56 -27.26 5.14
C ALA A 26 11.25 -27.06 6.50
N GLN A 27 11.45 -25.80 6.89
CA GLN A 27 11.80 -25.43 8.24
C GLN A 27 10.52 -25.52 9.07
N PRO A 28 10.39 -26.44 10.05
CA PRO A 28 9.23 -26.43 10.93
C PRO A 28 9.30 -25.14 11.77
N GLN A 29 8.42 -24.18 11.45
CA GLN A 29 8.15 -23.06 12.34
C GLN A 29 7.42 -23.62 13.56
N HIS A 30 8.14 -23.73 14.67
CA HIS A 30 7.52 -23.97 15.97
C HIS A 30 6.93 -22.64 16.46
N TRP A 31 5.61 -22.57 16.55
CA TRP A 31 4.89 -21.45 17.17
C TRP A 31 5.06 -21.54 18.70
N PRO A 32 5.30 -20.44 19.42
CA PRO A 32 5.69 -20.49 20.83
C PRO A 32 4.56 -20.80 21.83
N ASN A 33 3.38 -21.26 21.40
CA ASN A 33 2.25 -21.59 22.27
C ASN A 33 1.63 -22.96 21.94
N GLN A 34 2.40 -24.04 22.06
CA GLN A 34 1.83 -25.38 22.20
C GLN A 34 2.18 -25.91 23.60
N GLU A 35 1.15 -26.22 24.38
CA GLU A 35 1.29 -26.91 25.66
C GLU A 35 1.99 -28.27 25.43
N PRO A 36 2.89 -28.69 26.34
CA PRO A 36 3.55 -29.99 26.20
C PRO A 36 2.53 -31.13 26.28
N PRO A 37 2.70 -32.22 25.51
CA PRO A 37 1.94 -33.43 25.76
C PRO A 37 2.27 -34.00 27.14
N ALA A 38 1.25 -34.41 27.87
CA ALA A 38 1.34 -35.01 29.20
C ALA A 38 2.37 -36.14 29.22
N GLN A 39 3.32 -36.06 30.15
CA GLN A 39 4.22 -37.15 30.47
C GLN A 39 3.48 -38.17 31.35
N PRO A 40 3.69 -39.48 31.15
CA PRO A 40 3.16 -40.50 32.04
C PRO A 40 3.88 -40.43 33.40
N GLU A 41 3.11 -40.54 34.47
CA GLU A 41 3.60 -40.56 35.84
C GLU A 41 4.53 -41.77 36.07
N PRO A 42 5.66 -41.60 36.77
CA PRO A 42 6.39 -42.72 37.31
C PRO A 42 5.74 -43.19 38.61
N GLU A 43 5.55 -44.50 38.65
CA GLU A 43 4.99 -45.32 39.70
C GLU A 43 5.76 -45.18 41.03
N ASP A 44 5.01 -45.34 42.11
CA ASP A 44 5.49 -45.47 43.49
C ASP A 44 6.57 -46.57 43.58
N ASP A 45 7.77 -46.20 44.03
CA ASP A 45 8.73 -47.14 44.59
C ASP A 45 9.04 -46.71 46.03
N ASP A 46 8.35 -47.39 46.94
CA ASP A 46 8.60 -47.44 48.38
C ASP A 46 10.04 -47.88 48.65
N LEU A 47 10.83 -47.02 49.30
CA LEU A 47 11.91 -47.45 50.20
C LEU A 47 12.00 -46.49 51.39
N GLU A 48 11.21 -46.84 52.42
CA GLU A 48 11.51 -46.52 53.81
C GLU A 48 12.86 -47.15 54.18
N ASP A 49 13.77 -46.36 54.73
CA ASP A 49 14.69 -46.86 55.75
C ASP A 49 15.01 -45.70 56.71
N ASP A 50 14.53 -45.92 57.93
CA ASP A 50 14.82 -45.21 59.17
C ASP A 50 16.33 -44.99 59.38
N ASP A 51 16.68 -43.77 59.79
CA ASP A 51 17.64 -43.59 60.90
C ASP A 51 17.43 -42.19 61.48
N LEU A 52 16.52 -42.15 62.46
CA LEU A 52 16.43 -41.12 63.49
C LEU A 52 17.73 -41.11 64.30
N ASP A 53 18.32 -39.94 64.51
CA ASP A 53 18.55 -39.53 65.90
C ASP A 53 18.49 -38.01 66.08
N PRO A 54 17.97 -37.56 67.25
CA PRO A 54 17.55 -36.21 67.56
C PRO A 54 18.64 -35.43 68.32
N ASP A 55 18.62 -34.11 68.25
CA ASP A 55 18.97 -33.21 69.38
C ASP A 55 18.75 -31.73 69.01
N GLU A 56 17.58 -31.22 69.44
CA GLU A 56 17.25 -29.93 70.07
C GLU A 56 17.78 -28.55 69.57
N PRO A 57 17.11 -27.41 69.92
CA PRO A 57 15.81 -27.26 70.61
C PRO A 57 14.82 -26.30 69.92
N LEU A 58 13.57 -26.49 70.34
CA LEU A 58 12.42 -25.60 70.19
C LEU A 58 12.64 -24.27 70.92
N ASP A 59 12.39 -23.17 70.22
CA ASP A 59 11.92 -21.91 70.82
C ASP A 59 10.90 -21.29 69.84
N GLU A 60 9.63 -21.56 70.09
CA GLU A 60 8.52 -20.66 69.76
C GLU A 60 8.09 -19.99 71.07
N PRO A 61 7.67 -18.71 71.10
CA PRO A 61 6.54 -18.27 70.28
C PRO A 61 6.56 -16.80 69.82
N GLY A 62 5.79 -16.49 68.78
CA GLY A 62 5.17 -15.16 68.68
C GLY A 62 5.01 -14.56 67.28
N GLU A 63 3.74 -14.38 66.93
CA GLU A 63 3.19 -13.32 66.07
C GLU A 63 3.31 -13.46 64.53
N GLU A 64 2.13 -13.74 63.96
CA GLU A 64 1.69 -13.41 62.62
C GLU A 64 2.14 -12.01 62.16
N VAL A 65 3.03 -11.91 61.17
CA VAL A 65 2.98 -10.84 60.15
C VAL A 65 3.78 -11.18 58.88
N GLU A 66 3.05 -11.21 57.76
CA GLU A 66 3.51 -10.90 56.39
C GLU A 66 4.51 -11.82 55.67
N ALA A 67 4.07 -13.06 55.40
CA ALA A 67 4.62 -13.93 54.35
C ALA A 67 4.26 -13.45 52.92
N SER A 68 4.68 -12.25 52.52
CA SER A 68 4.63 -11.83 51.10
C SER A 68 5.64 -10.73 50.69
N ARG A 69 6.60 -10.37 51.55
CA ARG A 69 7.68 -9.41 51.23
C ARG A 69 9.10 -9.99 51.29
N SER A 70 9.29 -11.21 51.77
CA SER A 70 10.60 -11.88 51.94
C SER A 70 11.10 -12.61 50.68
N GLU A 71 10.21 -13.27 49.94
CA GLU A 71 10.49 -14.00 48.69
C GLU A 71 11.38 -13.23 47.67
N PRO A 72 11.06 -11.96 47.29
CA PRO A 72 11.89 -11.22 46.34
C PRO A 72 13.24 -10.81 46.93
N PHE A 73 13.32 -10.58 48.24
CA PHE A 73 14.55 -10.14 48.91
C PHE A 73 15.54 -11.29 49.08
N ASP A 74 15.05 -12.48 49.41
CA ASP A 74 15.84 -13.71 49.47
C ASP A 74 16.24 -14.20 48.08
N ALA A 75 15.38 -14.04 47.07
CA ALA A 75 15.72 -14.28 45.66
C ALA A 75 16.85 -13.35 45.17
N LEU A 76 16.79 -12.06 45.45
CA LEU A 76 17.86 -11.08 45.14
C LEU A 76 19.18 -11.42 45.87
N LYS A 77 19.10 -11.89 47.11
CA LYS A 77 20.28 -12.30 47.89
C LYS A 77 20.89 -13.60 47.34
N ALA A 78 20.06 -14.54 46.89
CA ALA A 78 20.48 -15.75 46.20
C ALA A 78 21.10 -15.44 44.82
N GLU A 79 20.52 -14.52 44.06
CA GLU A 79 21.09 -14.01 42.80
C GLU A 79 22.43 -13.31 43.04
N ARG A 80 22.54 -12.52 44.10
CA ARG A 80 23.81 -11.87 44.50
C ARG A 80 24.87 -12.88 44.94
N ARG A 81 24.48 -14.00 45.56
CA ARG A 81 25.41 -15.11 45.89
C ARG A 81 25.85 -15.85 44.64
N LYS A 82 24.92 -16.14 43.72
CA LYS A 82 25.19 -16.77 42.42
C LYS A 82 26.14 -15.92 41.56
N THR A 83 25.89 -14.62 41.44
CA THR A 83 26.78 -13.69 40.71
C THR A 83 28.17 -13.60 41.34
N ASN A 84 28.27 -13.53 42.66
CA ASN A 84 29.57 -13.57 43.35
C ASN A 84 30.30 -14.90 43.17
N GLN A 85 29.56 -16.01 43.12
CA GLN A 85 30.12 -17.33 42.86
C GLN A 85 30.64 -17.43 41.41
N LEU A 86 29.86 -16.99 40.42
CA LEU A 86 30.27 -16.91 39.02
C LEU A 86 31.47 -15.97 38.81
N GLU A 87 31.55 -14.85 39.53
CA GLU A 87 32.72 -13.98 39.49
C GLU A 87 33.98 -14.66 40.02
N ARG A 88 33.84 -15.44 41.11
CA ARG A 88 34.96 -16.22 41.66
C ARG A 88 35.41 -17.27 40.66
N GLU A 89 34.47 -17.99 40.08
CA GLU A 89 34.71 -19.00 39.03
C GLU A 89 35.39 -18.40 37.80
N LEU A 90 34.95 -17.22 37.34
CA LEU A 90 35.62 -16.49 36.27
C LEU A 90 37.05 -16.10 36.64
N ARG A 91 37.30 -15.70 37.88
CA ARG A 91 38.66 -15.37 38.35
C ARG A 91 39.54 -16.62 38.45
N THR A 92 39.00 -17.77 38.88
CA THR A 92 39.75 -19.03 38.90
C THR A 92 40.02 -19.55 37.49
N ILE A 93 39.04 -19.54 36.58
CA ILE A 93 39.21 -19.93 35.18
C ILE A 93 40.23 -19.01 34.49
N LYS A 94 40.19 -17.69 34.74
CA LYS A 94 41.21 -16.75 34.22
C LYS A 94 42.62 -17.07 34.74
N ARG A 95 42.75 -17.46 36.02
CA ARG A 95 44.06 -17.89 36.57
C ARG A 95 44.52 -19.21 36.00
N GLN A 96 43.61 -20.16 35.76
CA GLN A 96 43.90 -21.44 35.10
C GLN A 96 44.35 -21.21 33.65
N LEU A 97 43.67 -20.35 32.90
CA LEU A 97 44.06 -19.95 31.54
C LEU A 97 45.46 -19.31 31.51
N ALA A 98 45.78 -18.46 32.49
CA ALA A 98 47.11 -17.87 32.65
C ALA A 98 48.19 -18.88 33.09
N GLN A 99 47.81 -20.01 33.67
CA GLN A 99 48.72 -21.14 33.93
C GLN A 99 48.92 -21.99 32.68
N PHE A 100 47.89 -22.17 31.84
CA PHE A 100 48.00 -22.83 30.54
C PHE A 100 48.93 -22.08 29.57
N SER A 101 48.94 -20.75 29.60
CA SER A 101 49.87 -19.96 28.78
C SER A 101 51.36 -20.18 29.11
N LYS A 102 51.68 -20.75 30.29
CA LYS A 102 53.05 -21.13 30.68
C LYS A 102 53.41 -22.58 30.34
N ILE A 103 52.41 -23.44 30.17
CA ILE A 103 52.60 -24.88 29.94
C ILE A 103 52.60 -25.19 28.44
N ASN A 104 51.81 -24.45 27.64
CA ASN A 104 51.71 -24.66 26.20
C ASN A 104 51.53 -23.32 25.44
N PRO A 105 52.64 -22.59 25.18
CA PRO A 105 52.59 -21.28 24.51
C PRO A 105 51.97 -21.36 23.10
N ASP A 106 52.23 -22.46 22.38
CA ASP A 106 51.76 -22.68 21.00
C ASP A 106 50.23 -22.81 20.92
N GLU A 107 49.58 -23.42 21.92
CA GLU A 107 48.11 -23.53 21.96
C GLU A 107 47.44 -22.20 22.35
N TYR A 108 48.10 -21.41 23.20
CA TYR A 108 47.62 -20.06 23.55
C TYR A 108 47.71 -19.11 22.35
N GLU A 109 48.81 -19.16 21.59
CA GLU A 109 48.94 -18.40 20.33
C GLU A 109 47.89 -18.81 19.30
N ARG A 110 47.65 -20.12 19.14
CA ARG A 110 46.56 -20.63 18.26
C ARG A 110 45.18 -20.18 18.71
N LEU A 111 44.87 -20.19 20.02
CA LEU A 111 43.62 -19.69 20.56
C LEU A 111 43.44 -18.18 20.30
N GLN A 112 44.50 -17.41 20.46
CA GLN A 112 44.50 -15.97 20.23
C GLN A 112 44.39 -15.61 18.72
N GLU A 113 44.96 -16.45 17.84
CA GLU A 113 44.77 -16.35 16.40
C GLU A 113 43.34 -16.73 15.99
N ALA A 114 42.78 -17.78 16.57
CA ALA A 114 41.39 -18.17 16.35
C ALA A 114 40.40 -17.08 16.83
N GLU A 115 40.69 -16.42 17.95
CA GLU A 115 39.90 -15.28 18.43
C GLU A 115 39.98 -14.08 17.47
N ARG A 116 41.19 -13.76 16.96
CA ARG A 116 41.36 -12.72 15.94
C ARG A 116 40.63 -13.05 14.64
N GLN A 117 40.66 -14.30 14.19
CA GLN A 117 39.92 -14.74 13.00
C GLN A 117 38.40 -14.67 13.22
N LYS A 118 37.92 -15.09 14.40
CA LYS A 118 36.52 -14.98 14.77
C LYS A 118 36.07 -13.52 14.75
N GLU A 119 36.83 -12.61 15.34
CA GLU A 119 36.51 -11.18 15.35
C GLU A 119 36.48 -10.58 13.93
N GLN A 120 37.38 -11.01 13.05
CA GLN A 120 37.36 -10.60 11.64
C GLN A 120 36.09 -11.09 10.91
N LEU A 121 35.71 -12.36 11.13
CA LEU A 121 34.48 -12.92 10.56
C LEU A 121 33.23 -12.25 11.12
N GLU A 122 33.18 -11.96 12.42
CA GLU A 122 32.07 -11.22 13.05
C GLU A 122 31.92 -9.82 12.45
N ARG A 123 33.04 -9.10 12.24
CA ARG A 123 33.02 -7.80 11.56
C ARG A 123 32.54 -7.91 10.11
N GLU A 124 32.95 -8.94 9.39
CA GLU A 124 32.49 -9.17 8.02
C GLU A 124 30.99 -9.48 7.98
N ILE A 125 30.51 -10.36 8.87
CA ILE A 125 29.09 -10.69 9.00
C ILE A 125 28.29 -9.44 9.34
N ALA A 126 28.69 -8.67 10.36
CA ALA A 126 28.01 -7.44 10.74
C ALA A 126 27.94 -6.43 9.57
N SER A 127 29.01 -6.32 8.78
CA SER A 127 29.03 -5.44 7.60
C SER A 127 28.07 -5.93 6.50
N ARG A 128 27.98 -7.25 6.28
CA ARG A 128 27.05 -7.87 5.32
C ARG A 128 25.61 -7.73 5.80
N GLU A 129 25.35 -7.95 7.08
CA GLU A 129 24.02 -7.76 7.70
C GLU A 129 23.53 -6.33 7.52
N LEU A 130 24.38 -5.33 7.81
CA LEU A 130 24.04 -3.93 7.59
C LEU A 130 23.74 -3.62 6.11
N GLN A 131 24.52 -4.19 5.19
CA GLN A 131 24.27 -4.04 3.75
C GLN A 131 22.95 -4.67 3.32
N LEU A 132 22.64 -5.87 3.83
CA LEU A 132 21.39 -6.56 3.55
C LEU A 132 20.20 -5.81 4.14
N GLU A 133 20.32 -5.29 5.37
CA GLU A 133 19.30 -4.47 6.02
C GLU A 133 19.08 -3.18 5.24
N ALA A 134 20.14 -2.47 4.84
CA ALA A 134 20.03 -1.27 4.03
C ALA A 134 19.39 -1.54 2.65
N ALA A 135 19.72 -2.67 2.02
CA ALA A 135 19.10 -3.09 0.77
C ALA A 135 17.62 -3.45 0.95
N ALA A 136 17.27 -4.16 2.03
CA ALA A 136 15.89 -4.49 2.38
C ALA A 136 15.07 -3.22 2.66
N ALA A 137 15.60 -2.29 3.45
CA ALA A 137 14.97 -1.01 3.75
C ALA A 137 14.70 -0.19 2.47
N ARG A 138 15.65 -0.18 1.52
CA ARG A 138 15.45 0.47 0.21
C ARG A 138 14.33 -0.20 -0.59
N LYS A 139 14.26 -1.53 -0.61
CA LYS A 139 13.20 -2.28 -1.31
C LYS A 139 11.84 -2.01 -0.69
N VAL A 140 11.73 -2.03 0.64
CA VAL A 140 10.47 -1.72 1.35
C VAL A 140 10.02 -0.29 1.07
N LYS A 141 10.94 0.68 1.10
CA LYS A 141 10.63 2.07 0.77
C LYS A 141 10.16 2.23 -0.69
N ALA A 142 10.80 1.54 -1.62
CA ALA A 142 10.39 1.56 -3.03
C ALA A 142 8.99 0.95 -3.21
N ALA A 143 8.73 -0.21 -2.60
CA ALA A 143 7.42 -0.85 -2.66
C ALA A 143 6.31 -0.02 -2.00
N ALA A 144 6.61 0.65 -0.88
CA ALA A 144 5.67 1.57 -0.25
C ALA A 144 5.32 2.75 -1.15
N LYS A 145 6.33 3.33 -1.83
CA LYS A 145 6.12 4.41 -2.80
C LYS A 145 5.27 3.95 -3.99
N GLU A 146 5.56 2.79 -4.57
CA GLU A 146 4.80 2.22 -5.67
C GLU A 146 3.35 1.94 -5.27
N ARG A 147 3.12 1.43 -4.05
CA ARG A 147 1.77 1.26 -3.49
C ARG A 147 1.04 2.60 -3.42
N ASP A 148 1.68 3.64 -2.91
CA ASP A 148 1.04 4.94 -2.73
C ASP A 148 0.72 5.60 -4.09
N GLU A 149 1.61 5.46 -5.08
CA GLU A 149 1.37 5.88 -6.47
C GLU A 149 0.19 5.11 -7.08
N ALA A 150 0.14 3.79 -6.93
CA ALA A 150 -0.97 2.98 -7.41
C ALA A 150 -2.31 3.35 -6.74
N LEU A 151 -2.30 3.66 -5.44
CA LEU A 151 -3.50 4.15 -4.73
C LEU A 151 -3.96 5.51 -5.26
N GLN A 152 -3.03 6.42 -5.56
CA GLN A 152 -3.34 7.70 -6.16
C GLN A 152 -3.93 7.53 -7.56
N ASP A 153 -3.37 6.65 -8.38
CA ASP A 153 -3.89 6.33 -9.71
C ASP A 153 -5.31 5.77 -9.65
N VAL A 154 -5.60 4.89 -8.68
CA VAL A 154 -6.95 4.37 -8.46
C VAL A 154 -7.92 5.49 -8.09
N GLN A 155 -7.53 6.44 -7.24
CA GLN A 155 -8.37 7.59 -6.89
C GLN A 155 -8.62 8.50 -8.11
N ASN A 156 -7.58 8.74 -8.92
CA ASN A 156 -7.67 9.52 -10.15
C ASN A 156 -8.64 8.85 -11.13
N LEU A 157 -8.51 7.54 -11.39
CA LEU A 157 -9.41 6.80 -12.27
C LEU A 157 -10.86 6.79 -11.78
N ARG A 158 -11.09 6.68 -10.46
CA ARG A 158 -12.44 6.78 -9.88
C ARG A 158 -13.05 8.14 -10.12
N LYS A 159 -12.28 9.20 -9.86
CA LYS A 159 -12.69 10.58 -10.13
C LYS A 159 -13.00 10.79 -11.61
N GLU A 160 -12.12 10.32 -12.50
CA GLU A 160 -12.31 10.41 -13.95
C GLU A 160 -13.58 9.70 -14.43
N ARG A 161 -13.86 8.50 -13.94
CA ARG A 161 -15.11 7.78 -14.29
C ARG A 161 -16.37 8.52 -13.85
N LEU A 162 -16.35 9.12 -12.66
CA LEU A 162 -17.48 9.91 -12.19
C LEU A 162 -17.64 11.21 -12.99
N LEU A 163 -16.53 11.86 -13.36
CA LEU A 163 -16.54 13.04 -14.23
C LEU A 163 -17.07 12.70 -15.62
N GLU A 164 -16.66 11.55 -16.18
CA GLU A 164 -17.14 11.08 -17.48
C GLU A 164 -18.64 10.82 -17.44
N ARG A 165 -19.13 10.15 -16.40
CA ARG A 165 -20.56 9.91 -16.21
C ARG A 165 -21.32 11.24 -16.16
N LEU A 166 -20.87 12.18 -15.34
CA LEU A 166 -21.52 13.49 -15.24
C LEU A 166 -21.47 14.27 -16.56
N PHE A 167 -20.36 14.19 -17.30
CA PHE A 167 -20.21 14.82 -18.60
C PHE A 167 -21.22 14.25 -19.60
N VAL A 168 -21.38 12.92 -19.65
CA VAL A 168 -22.36 12.25 -20.50
C VAL A 168 -23.79 12.57 -20.08
N ASP A 169 -24.10 12.54 -18.79
CA ASP A 169 -25.43 12.85 -18.24
C ASP A 169 -25.86 14.30 -18.56
N ALA A 170 -24.89 15.21 -18.68
CA ALA A 170 -25.10 16.60 -19.08
C ALA A 170 -25.16 16.82 -20.60
N ASP A 171 -25.27 15.76 -21.40
CA ASP A 171 -25.20 15.76 -22.86
C ASP A 171 -23.88 16.33 -23.41
N GLY A 172 -22.76 15.95 -22.81
CA GLY A 172 -21.42 16.23 -23.31
C GLY A 172 -21.23 15.77 -24.75
N ARG A 173 -20.50 16.56 -25.55
CA ARG A 173 -20.21 16.21 -26.94
C ARG A 173 -19.33 14.98 -27.01
N ALA A 174 -19.75 14.02 -27.83
CA ALA A 174 -18.92 12.89 -28.21
C ALA A 174 -17.91 13.28 -29.30
N GLY A 175 -16.76 12.60 -29.34
CA GLY A 175 -15.69 12.85 -30.31
C GLY A 175 -14.63 13.80 -29.79
N GLY A 176 -13.84 14.37 -30.69
CA GLY A 176 -12.71 15.22 -30.36
C GLY A 176 -12.22 16.05 -31.53
N ASP A 177 -11.32 16.98 -31.23
CA ASP A 177 -10.55 17.75 -32.20
C ASP A 177 -9.10 17.19 -32.23
N ASN A 178 -8.22 17.81 -33.01
CA ASN A 178 -6.79 17.50 -33.09
C ASN A 178 -6.05 17.54 -31.74
N ARG A 179 -6.69 18.06 -30.69
CA ARG A 179 -6.16 18.18 -29.33
C ARG A 179 -6.61 17.07 -28.38
N GLY A 180 -7.48 16.17 -28.82
CA GLY A 180 -8.06 15.13 -27.98
C GLY A 180 -9.58 15.16 -27.94
N SER A 181 -10.16 14.28 -27.12
CA SER A 181 -11.60 14.20 -26.89
C SER A 181 -12.15 15.46 -26.22
N PHE A 182 -13.40 15.84 -26.49
CA PHE A 182 -14.06 16.92 -25.73
C PHE A 182 -14.09 16.62 -24.23
N PHE A 183 -14.21 15.34 -23.84
CA PHE A 183 -14.10 14.94 -22.44
C PHE A 183 -12.70 15.18 -21.86
N GLU A 184 -11.63 14.98 -22.64
CA GLU A 184 -10.26 15.28 -22.18
C GLU A 184 -10.06 16.78 -21.96
N ILE A 185 -10.63 17.60 -22.83
CA ILE A 185 -10.64 19.07 -22.69
C ILE A 185 -11.43 19.48 -21.44
N PHE A 186 -12.63 18.92 -21.26
CA PHE A 186 -13.45 19.13 -20.06
C PHE A 186 -12.69 18.76 -18.78
N LYS A 187 -12.10 17.56 -18.76
CA LYS A 187 -11.29 17.08 -17.63
C LYS A 187 -10.12 18.01 -17.32
N HIS A 188 -9.41 18.49 -18.34
CA HIS A 188 -8.27 19.39 -18.15
C HIS A 188 -8.70 20.75 -17.59
N GLN A 189 -9.83 21.30 -18.05
CA GLN A 189 -10.25 22.66 -17.67
C GLN A 189 -11.03 22.68 -16.35
N VAL A 190 -11.90 21.70 -16.12
CA VAL A 190 -12.88 21.70 -15.01
C VAL A 190 -12.60 20.58 -14.01
N GLY A 191 -11.81 19.56 -14.37
CA GLY A 191 -11.56 18.42 -13.48
C GLY A 191 -10.90 18.82 -12.14
N GLY A 192 -10.18 19.93 -12.08
CA GLY A 192 -9.63 20.48 -10.84
C GLY A 192 -10.68 21.04 -9.87
N GLU A 193 -11.86 21.41 -10.38
CA GLU A 193 -12.98 21.98 -9.60
C GLU A 193 -13.79 20.90 -8.87
N PHE A 194 -13.45 19.62 -9.03
CA PHE A 194 -14.14 18.53 -8.33
C PHE A 194 -13.20 17.82 -7.37
N ARG A 195 -13.70 17.54 -6.17
CA ARG A 195 -13.03 16.68 -5.19
C ARG A 195 -13.75 15.33 -5.11
N LEU A 196 -12.99 14.24 -5.13
CA LEU A 196 -13.51 12.92 -4.86
C LEU A 196 -13.72 12.78 -3.36
N THR A 197 -14.96 12.58 -2.94
CA THR A 197 -15.33 12.30 -1.55
C THR A 197 -16.12 11.00 -1.46
N LYS A 198 -16.42 10.57 -0.24
CA LYS A 198 -17.27 9.42 0.01
C LYS A 198 -18.51 9.87 0.75
N ASP A 199 -19.66 9.37 0.31
CA ASP A 199 -20.92 9.54 1.02
C ASP A 199 -20.91 8.83 2.38
N GLY A 200 -21.91 9.09 3.23
CA GLY A 200 -22.18 8.34 4.45
C GLY A 200 -22.38 6.83 4.21
N ALA A 201 -22.76 6.43 2.99
CA ALA A 201 -22.85 5.03 2.57
C ALA A 201 -21.54 4.46 1.98
N GLY A 202 -20.44 5.22 1.99
CA GLY A 202 -19.12 4.81 1.47
C GLY A 202 -19.01 4.80 -0.06
N ARG A 203 -20.00 5.37 -0.77
CA ARG A 203 -19.99 5.51 -2.23
C ARG A 203 -19.16 6.70 -2.65
N ASP A 204 -18.38 6.56 -3.72
CA ASP A 204 -17.59 7.65 -4.26
C ASP A 204 -18.53 8.70 -4.89
N LEU A 205 -18.36 9.97 -4.50
CA LEU A 205 -19.10 11.13 -4.95
C LEU A 205 -18.13 12.24 -5.38
N LEU A 206 -18.62 13.17 -6.21
CA LEU A 206 -17.87 14.35 -6.59
C LEU A 206 -18.48 15.58 -5.92
N GLU A 207 -17.63 16.36 -5.26
CA GLU A 207 -18.01 17.64 -4.66
C GLU A 207 -17.36 18.79 -5.44
N PRO A 208 -18.14 19.73 -5.97
CA PRO A 208 -17.61 20.96 -6.55
C PRO A 208 -16.87 21.80 -5.49
N ILE A 209 -15.70 22.31 -5.85
CA ILE A 209 -14.83 23.12 -5.01
C ILE A 209 -14.42 24.42 -5.71
N ASP A 210 -14.25 25.49 -4.93
CA ASP A 210 -13.61 26.73 -5.37
C ASP A 210 -12.09 26.53 -5.55
N SER A 211 -11.45 27.49 -6.21
CA SER A 211 -10.00 27.70 -6.32
C SER A 211 -9.23 27.57 -4.99
N LYS A 212 -9.88 27.84 -3.85
CA LYS A 212 -9.31 27.70 -2.50
C LYS A 212 -9.47 26.30 -1.89
N GLY A 213 -10.15 25.38 -2.57
CA GLY A 213 -10.44 24.02 -2.10
C GLY A 213 -11.66 23.89 -1.18
N ASN A 214 -12.45 24.96 -1.03
CA ASN A 214 -13.68 24.95 -0.25
C ASN A 214 -14.85 24.44 -1.09
N VAL A 215 -15.77 23.69 -0.49
CA VAL A 215 -16.96 23.19 -1.18
C VAL A 215 -17.82 24.37 -1.62
N LEU A 216 -18.29 24.34 -2.87
CA LEU A 216 -19.21 25.35 -3.39
C LEU A 216 -20.57 25.19 -2.71
N LEU A 217 -21.20 26.32 -2.38
CA LEU A 217 -22.54 26.35 -1.79
C LEU A 217 -23.57 26.73 -2.86
N GLY A 218 -24.65 25.96 -2.92
CA GLY A 218 -25.87 26.28 -3.67
C GLY A 218 -27.01 26.72 -2.74
N ASP A 219 -28.21 26.85 -3.30
CA ASP A 219 -29.38 27.39 -2.60
C ASP A 219 -29.87 26.52 -1.42
N HIS A 220 -29.50 25.23 -1.42
CA HIS A 220 -29.94 24.24 -0.44
C HIS A 220 -28.80 23.66 0.42
N GLY A 221 -27.63 24.30 0.42
CA GLY A 221 -26.44 23.83 1.14
C GLY A 221 -25.27 23.62 0.19
N ASN A 222 -24.60 22.47 0.24
CA ASN A 222 -23.52 22.17 -0.70
C ASN A 222 -24.09 22.05 -2.12
N LEU A 223 -23.42 22.64 -3.09
CA LEU A 223 -23.78 22.55 -4.51
C LEU A 223 -23.58 21.11 -5.00
N ASP A 224 -24.58 20.53 -5.65
CA ASP A 224 -24.43 19.21 -6.26
C ASP A 224 -23.57 19.29 -7.54
N ALA A 225 -22.89 18.19 -7.87
CA ALA A 225 -22.03 18.12 -9.04
C ALA A 225 -22.80 18.30 -10.35
N ALA A 226 -24.06 17.82 -10.40
CA ALA A 226 -24.94 18.00 -11.55
C ALA A 226 -25.29 19.48 -11.78
N ASP A 227 -25.64 20.21 -10.71
CA ASP A 227 -25.99 21.63 -10.77
C ASP A 227 -24.79 22.49 -11.20
N HIS A 228 -23.60 22.16 -10.69
CA HIS A 228 -22.37 22.83 -11.12
C HIS A 228 -22.14 22.64 -12.62
N ILE A 229 -22.34 21.44 -13.16
CA ILE A 229 -22.16 21.19 -14.60
C ILE A 229 -23.21 21.91 -15.43
N GLU A 230 -24.45 22.01 -14.97
CA GLU A 230 -25.47 22.80 -15.69
C GLU A 230 -25.06 24.28 -15.78
N SER A 231 -24.40 24.82 -14.75
CA SER A 231 -23.83 26.17 -14.82
C SER A 231 -22.76 26.29 -15.93
N LEU A 232 -21.92 25.26 -16.12
CA LEU A 232 -20.88 25.24 -17.15
C LEU A 232 -21.45 25.20 -18.56
N ARG A 233 -22.67 24.69 -18.74
CA ARG A 233 -23.37 24.70 -20.03
C ARG A 233 -23.80 26.11 -20.45
N THR A 234 -24.00 27.00 -19.50
CA THR A 234 -24.27 28.43 -19.75
C THR A 234 -23.00 29.27 -19.83
N HIS A 235 -21.84 28.67 -19.54
CA HIS A 235 -20.57 29.39 -19.53
C HIS A 235 -20.19 29.85 -20.95
N PRO A 236 -19.75 31.11 -21.15
CA PRO A 236 -19.47 31.66 -22.47
C PRO A 236 -18.39 30.90 -23.23
N VAL A 237 -17.47 30.26 -22.50
CA VAL A 237 -16.34 29.52 -23.09
C VAL A 237 -16.48 28.00 -22.94
N LEU A 238 -17.24 27.46 -21.98
CA LEU A 238 -17.27 26.01 -21.74
C LEU A 238 -18.50 25.32 -22.33
N SER A 239 -19.52 26.11 -22.68
CA SER A 239 -20.76 25.63 -23.29
C SER A 239 -20.55 24.81 -24.56
N PHE A 240 -19.49 25.07 -25.34
CA PHE A 240 -19.20 24.30 -26.56
C PHE A 240 -18.92 22.82 -26.29
N LEU A 241 -18.50 22.46 -25.08
CA LEU A 241 -18.23 21.08 -24.70
C LEU A 241 -19.50 20.23 -24.62
N PHE A 242 -20.68 20.87 -24.57
CA PHE A 242 -21.97 20.23 -24.44
C PHE A 242 -22.80 20.38 -25.72
N ASN A 243 -23.70 19.44 -25.93
CA ASN A 243 -24.75 19.57 -26.93
C ASN A 243 -25.77 20.60 -26.44
N GLN A 244 -26.21 21.47 -27.36
CA GLN A 244 -27.33 22.36 -27.08
C GLN A 244 -28.59 21.50 -27.01
N ARG A 245 -29.23 21.42 -25.85
CA ARG A 245 -30.59 20.88 -25.75
C ARG A 245 -31.48 21.79 -26.58
N GLY A 246 -32.07 21.25 -27.64
CA GLY A 246 -33.03 21.96 -28.49
C GLY A 246 -34.23 22.40 -27.68
N GLY A 247 -34.14 23.58 -27.06
CA GLY A 247 -35.20 24.21 -26.30
C GLY A 247 -35.31 25.64 -26.76
N LEU A 248 -36.51 26.02 -27.22
CA LEU A 248 -36.88 27.41 -27.47
C LEU A 248 -36.68 28.23 -26.18
N GLY A 249 -35.51 28.85 -26.05
CA GLY A 249 -35.19 29.83 -25.01
C GLY A 249 -34.54 31.05 -25.69
N PRO A 250 -34.86 32.28 -25.26
CA PRO A 250 -34.52 33.47 -26.02
C PRO A 250 -33.04 33.82 -25.84
N ALA A 251 -32.44 34.26 -26.95
CA ALA A 251 -31.12 34.88 -27.09
C ALA A 251 -29.90 33.94 -27.07
N THR A 252 -29.66 33.27 -28.20
CA THR A 252 -28.38 33.33 -28.98
C THR A 252 -28.29 32.27 -30.09
N VAL A 253 -29.34 31.48 -30.32
CA VAL A 253 -29.37 30.57 -31.48
C VAL A 253 -29.98 31.32 -32.67
N ILE A 254 -29.15 31.70 -33.64
CA ILE A 254 -29.64 31.87 -35.00
C ILE A 254 -30.01 30.45 -35.47
N ALA A 255 -31.24 30.03 -35.19
CA ALA A 255 -31.80 28.87 -35.83
C ALA A 255 -32.02 29.25 -37.30
N GLU A 256 -31.02 28.99 -38.14
CA GLU A 256 -31.23 29.09 -39.58
C GLU A 256 -32.12 27.91 -39.98
N PHE A 257 -33.33 28.22 -40.42
CA PHE A 257 -34.20 27.24 -41.03
C PHE A 257 -33.68 26.97 -42.44
N ASP A 258 -33.70 25.71 -42.88
CA ASP A 258 -33.41 25.41 -44.28
C ASP A 258 -34.45 26.07 -45.19
N GLY A 259 -34.21 26.05 -46.51
CA GLY A 259 -35.18 26.55 -47.49
C GLY A 259 -36.56 25.86 -47.44
N ASN A 260 -36.72 24.80 -46.64
CA ASN A 260 -37.95 24.03 -46.43
C ASN A 260 -38.58 24.25 -45.04
N GLY A 261 -38.06 25.18 -44.23
CA GLY A 261 -38.61 25.49 -42.92
C GLY A 261 -38.30 24.47 -41.82
N GLN A 262 -37.33 23.57 -42.01
CA GLN A 262 -36.84 22.67 -40.97
C GLN A 262 -35.68 23.31 -40.20
N PRO A 263 -35.61 23.11 -38.87
CA PRO A 263 -34.49 23.62 -38.07
C PRO A 263 -33.20 22.93 -38.51
N THR A 264 -32.25 23.69 -39.09
CA THR A 264 -30.93 23.11 -39.41
C THR A 264 -30.11 23.03 -38.14
N ASN A 265 -29.63 21.84 -37.82
CA ASN A 265 -28.62 21.68 -36.79
C ASN A 265 -27.25 22.03 -37.39
N LEU A 266 -26.91 23.32 -37.34
CA LEU A 266 -25.61 23.84 -37.80
C LEU A 266 -24.42 23.14 -37.11
N GLN A 267 -24.64 22.46 -35.99
CA GLN A 267 -23.60 21.85 -35.18
C GLN A 267 -23.25 20.41 -35.58
N SER A 268 -24.09 19.76 -36.41
CA SER A 268 -23.78 18.45 -37.00
C SER A 268 -23.16 18.55 -38.39
N MET A 269 -23.07 19.77 -38.94
CA MET A 269 -22.55 20.01 -40.28
C MET A 269 -21.03 20.15 -40.24
N SER A 270 -20.36 19.53 -41.21
CA SER A 270 -18.94 19.75 -41.45
C SER A 270 -18.68 21.20 -41.89
N ALA A 271 -17.43 21.66 -41.78
CA ALA A 271 -17.05 23.01 -42.23
C ALA A 271 -17.41 23.28 -43.71
N SER A 272 -17.35 22.25 -44.56
CA SER A 272 -17.74 22.33 -45.97
C SER A 272 -19.25 22.49 -46.17
N GLU A 273 -20.04 21.85 -45.32
CA GLU A 273 -21.50 21.94 -45.34
C GLU A 273 -21.99 23.28 -44.78
N LEU A 274 -21.33 23.81 -43.76
CA LEU A 274 -21.55 25.18 -43.27
C LEU A 274 -21.23 26.23 -44.34
N TYR A 275 -20.14 26.05 -45.08
CA TYR A 275 -19.78 26.93 -46.18
C TYR A 275 -20.86 26.91 -47.26
N LEU A 276 -21.34 25.74 -47.69
CA LEU A 276 -22.41 25.63 -48.67
C LEU A 276 -23.75 26.21 -48.17
N ALA A 277 -24.09 25.98 -46.90
CA ALA A 277 -25.28 26.53 -46.27
C ALA A 277 -25.25 28.07 -46.25
N SER A 278 -24.07 28.68 -46.09
CA SER A 278 -23.92 30.15 -46.11
C SER A 278 -24.28 30.81 -47.45
N TYR A 279 -24.19 30.07 -48.57
CA TYR A 279 -24.59 30.53 -49.90
C TYR A 279 -26.03 30.16 -50.26
N ALA A 280 -26.72 29.38 -49.43
CA ALA A 280 -28.10 29.01 -49.67
C ALA A 280 -28.99 30.26 -49.57
N LYS A 281 -29.84 30.47 -50.59
CA LYS A 281 -30.69 31.65 -50.71
C LYS A 281 -31.72 31.65 -49.58
N LYS A 282 -31.62 32.61 -48.64
CA LYS A 282 -32.59 32.76 -47.54
C LYS A 282 -34.03 32.81 -48.08
N PRO A 283 -34.97 32.02 -47.54
CA PRO A 283 -36.36 32.09 -47.96
C PRO A 283 -36.92 33.49 -47.67
N ALA A 284 -37.61 34.05 -48.65
CA ALA A 284 -38.25 35.35 -48.54
C ALA A 284 -39.41 35.27 -47.52
N GLY A 285 -39.11 35.52 -46.25
CA GLY A 285 -40.12 35.47 -45.18
C GLY A 285 -39.62 35.88 -43.79
N ALA A 286 -38.32 35.79 -43.51
CA ALA A 286 -37.79 36.25 -42.23
C ALA A 286 -37.41 37.74 -42.30
N ARG A 287 -38.40 38.63 -42.12
CA ARG A 287 -38.11 40.03 -41.74
C ARG A 287 -37.74 40.07 -40.25
N ARG A 288 -36.73 40.89 -39.98
CA ARG A 288 -36.14 41.21 -38.68
C ARG A 288 -37.16 41.62 -37.63
#